data_AF-A0A939W4L8-F1
#
_entry.id   AF-A0A939W4L8-F1
#
_cell.length_a   1.000
_cell.length_b   1.000
_cell.length_c   1.000
_cell.angle_alpha   90.00
_cell.angle_beta   90.00
_cell.angle_gamma   90.00
#
_symmetry.space_group_name_H-M   'P 1'
#
loop_
_entity.id
_entity.type
_entity.pdbx_description
1 polymer ?
#
loop_
_entity_poly.entity_id
_entity_poly.type
_entity_poly.pdbx_seq_one_letter_code
_entity_poly.pdbx_strand_id
1 'polypeptide(L)' 'MDGNKEITLEERMQQTEEILRKMETMELTLQESFKLYREGMEQLQKCSEMIDSVEKQLQIIEEGGNTDE' A
#
# COMPACT_ATOMS: atom_id res chain seq x y z
N MET A 1 19.58 -1.53 17.06
CA MET A 1 18.94 -2.46 16.10
C MET A 1 17.96 -1.64 15.29
N ASP A 2 18.03 -1.82 13.99
CA ASP A 2 17.78 -0.81 12.95
C ASP A 2 16.45 -0.06 13.05
N GLY A 3 16.57 1.26 13.08
CA GLY A 3 15.45 2.19 13.12
C GLY A 3 14.74 2.25 11.77
N ASN A 4 13.44 1.94 11.81
CA ASN A 4 12.43 2.40 10.88
C ASN A 4 12.73 2.16 9.38
N LYS A 5 12.77 0.89 8.97
CA LYS A 5 12.72 0.53 7.55
C LYS A 5 11.32 0.87 7.03
N GLU A 6 11.22 1.81 6.09
CA GLU A 6 9.95 2.11 5.43
C GLU A 6 9.46 0.85 4.70
N ILE A 7 8.19 0.52 4.92
CA ILE A 7 7.54 -0.61 4.26
C ILE A 7 7.34 -0.23 2.79
N THR A 8 7.87 -1.05 1.90
CA THR A 8 7.77 -0.89 0.45
C THR A 8 6.35 -1.19 -0.07
N LEU A 9 6.06 -0.78 -1.31
CA LEU A 9 4.80 -1.10 -1.97
C LEU A 9 4.58 -2.61 -2.08
N GLU A 10 5.61 -3.37 -2.47
CA GLU A 10 5.54 -4.83 -2.59
C GLU A 10 5.24 -5.51 -1.25
N GLU A 11 5.88 -5.08 -0.17
CA GLU A 11 5.62 -5.61 1.18
C GLU A 11 4.18 -5.31 1.63
N ARG A 12 3.61 -4.16 1.27
CA ARG A 12 2.20 -3.84 1.57
C ARG A 12 1.20 -4.63 0.73
N MET A 13 1.52 -4.88 -0.54
CA MET A 13 0.71 -5.75 -1.38
C MET A 13 0.69 -7.17 -0.81
N GLN A 14 1.84 -7.69 -0.37
CA GLN A 14 1.91 -8.98 0.33
C GLN A 14 1.10 -9.00 1.64
N GLN A 15 1.14 -7.93 2.43
CA GLN A 15 0.29 -7.82 3.64
C GLN A 15 -1.21 -7.83 3.30
N THR A 16 -1.60 -7.18 2.20
CA THR A 16 -2.99 -7.16 1.73
C THR A 16 -3.45 -8.55 1.29
N GLU A 17 -2.63 -9.28 0.54
CA GLU A 17 -2.91 -10.68 0.19
C GLU A 17 -3.07 -11.58 1.42
N GLU A 18 -2.24 -11.36 2.44
CA GLU A 18 -2.33 -12.11 3.68
C GLU A 18 -3.62 -11.81 4.47
N ILE A 19 -4.07 -10.56 4.46
CA ILE A 19 -5.37 -10.18 5.03
C ILE A 19 -6.51 -10.87 4.27
N LEU A 20 -6.46 -10.88 2.93
CA LEU A 20 -7.45 -11.57 2.10
C LEU A 20 -7.48 -13.07 2.39
N ARG A 21 -6.32 -13.73 2.45
CA ARG A 21 -6.23 -15.16 2.82
C ARG A 21 -6.84 -15.45 4.18
N LYS A 22 -6.64 -14.57 5.17
CA LYS A 22 -7.27 -14.70 6.49
C LYS A 22 -8.79 -14.54 6.40
N MET A 23 -9.27 -13.56 5.62
CA MET A 23 -10.70 -13.32 5.41
C MET A 23 -11.44 -14.49 4.73
N GLU A 24 -10.74 -15.30 3.95
CA GLU A 24 -11.29 -16.50 3.30
C GLU A 24 -11.46 -17.70 4.27
N THR A 25 -10.92 -17.63 5.49
CA THR A 25 -11.08 -18.70 6.48
C THR A 25 -12.46 -18.66 7.14
N MET A 26 -13.10 -19.83 7.26
CA MET A 26 -14.45 -19.97 7.84
C MET A 26 -14.52 -19.79 9.37
N GLU A 27 -13.38 -19.53 10.03
CA GLU A 27 -13.27 -19.45 11.49
C GLU A 27 -13.30 -18.01 12.04
N LEU A 28 -13.45 -16.99 11.18
CA LEU A 28 -13.48 -15.60 11.63
C LEU A 28 -14.81 -15.23 12.28
N THR A 29 -14.72 -14.62 13.46
CA THR A 29 -15.85 -13.90 14.04
C THR A 29 -16.14 -12.63 13.25
N LEU A 30 -17.38 -12.13 13.32
CA LEU A 30 -17.77 -10.87 12.69
C LEU A 30 -16.85 -9.70 13.09
N GLN A 31 -16.44 -9.64 14.36
CA GLN A 31 -15.56 -8.61 14.88
C GLN A 31 -14.15 -8.67 14.27
N GLU A 32 -13.62 -9.88 14.07
CA GLU A 32 -12.33 -10.10 13.41
C GLU A 32 -12.42 -9.75 11.93
N SER A 33 -13.50 -10.10 11.25
CA SER A 33 -13.77 -9.70 9.86
C SER A 33 -13.79 -8.18 9.71
N PHE A 34 -14.43 -7.45 10.63
CA PHE A 34 -14.39 -5.98 10.62
C PHE A 34 -12.99 -5.41 10.85
N LYS A 35 -12.19 -6.03 11.73
CA LYS A 35 -10.82 -5.60 11.98
C LYS A 35 -9.95 -5.79 10.73
N LEU A 36 -9.98 -6.99 10.14
CA LEU A 36 -9.24 -7.33 8.93
C LEU A 36 -9.66 -6.47 7.74
N TYR A 37 -10.97 -6.21 7.59
CA TYR A 37 -11.46 -5.33 6.54
C TYR A 37 -10.88 -3.90 6.66
N ARG A 38 -10.92 -3.31 7.87
CA ARG A 38 -10.33 -1.97 8.08
C ARG A 38 -8.84 -1.96 7.81
N GLU A 39 -8.13 -3.00 8.26
CA GLU A 39 -6.70 -3.15 8.04
C GLU A 39 -6.37 -3.25 6.54
N GLY A 40 -7.14 -4.05 5.78
CA GLY A 40 -7.00 -4.15 4.32
C GLY A 40 -7.26 -2.82 3.63
N MET A 41 -8.31 -2.09 4.02
CA MET A 41 -8.61 -0.77 3.47
C MET A 41 -7.50 0.25 3.75
N GLU A 42 -6.92 0.25 4.94
CA GLU A 42 -5.80 1.13 5.28
C GLU A 42 -4.55 0.81 4.45
N GLN A 43 -4.27 -0.48 4.21
CA GLN A 43 -3.16 -0.89 3.34
C GLN A 43 -3.38 -0.44 1.90
N LEU A 44 -4.60 -0.63 1.37
CA LEU A 44 -4.95 -0.18 0.02
C LEU A 44 -4.82 1.33 -0.15
N GLN A 45 -5.24 2.12 0.86
CA GLN A 45 -5.08 3.56 0.83
C GLN A 45 -3.59 3.94 0.74
N LYS A 46 -2.74 3.33 1.56
CA LYS A 46 -1.30 3.60 1.55
C LYS A 46 -0.64 3.17 0.24
N CYS A 47 -1.09 2.07 -0.37
CA CYS A 47 -0.67 1.66 -1.71
C CYS A 47 -0.97 2.76 -2.74
N SER A 48 -2.19 3.30 -2.74
CA SER A 48 -2.57 4.41 -3.61
C SER A 48 -1.66 5.62 -3.40
N GLU A 49 -1.44 6.04 -2.16
CA GLU A 49 -0.62 7.21 -1.83
C GLU A 49 0.84 7.08 -2.31
N MET A 50 1.43 5.88 -2.25
CA MET A 50 2.78 5.68 -2.79
C MET A 50 2.81 5.70 -4.31
N ILE A 51 1.80 5.12 -4.98
CA ILE A 51 1.69 5.16 -6.44
C ILE A 51 1.57 6.62 -6.90
N ASP A 52 0.66 7.39 -6.31
CA ASP A 52 0.47 8.80 -6.60
C ASP A 52 1.77 9.61 -6.40
N SER A 53 2.55 9.27 -5.36
CA SER A 53 3.84 9.90 -5.10
C SER A 53 4.87 9.60 -6.19
N VAL A 54 4.91 8.37 -6.69
CA VAL A 54 5.80 7.97 -7.81
C VAL A 54 5.36 8.65 -9.10
N GLU A 55 4.05 8.67 -9.40
CA GLU A 55 3.50 9.36 -10.57
C GLU A 55 3.86 10.85 -10.57
N LYS A 56 3.71 11.51 -9.42
CA LYS A 56 4.10 12.92 -9.28
C LYS A 56 5.60 13.15 -9.49
N GLN A 57 6.44 12.24 -9.00
CA GLN A 57 7.88 12.33 -9.23
C GLN A 57 8.22 12.16 -10.72
N LEU A 58 7.54 11.26 -11.43
CA LEU A 58 7.70 11.09 -12.87
C LEU A 58 7.27 12.36 -13.63
N GLN A 59 6.14 12.97 -13.26
CA GLN A 59 5.70 14.24 -13.87
C GLN A 59 6.73 15.36 -13.71
N ILE A 60 7.33 15.52 -12.52
CA ILE A 60 8.36 16.53 -12.30
C ILE A 60 9.60 16.26 -13.17
N ILE A 61 9.97 14.99 -13.38
CA ILE A 61 11.09 14.62 -14.25
C ILE A 61 10.76 14.92 -15.71
N GLU A 62 9.55 14.61 -16.17
CA GLU A 62 9.09 14.92 -17.53
C GLU A 62 9.02 16.44 -17.78
N GLU A 63 8.51 17.21 -16.81
CA GLU A 63 8.44 18.67 -16.90
C GLU A 63 9.83 19.33 -16.83
N GLY A 64 10.72 18.80 -15.97
CA GLY A 64 12.11 19.28 -15.83
C GLY A 64 13.00 18.92 -17.02
N GLY A 65 12.73 17.79 -17.69
CA GLY A 65 13.44 17.35 -18.90
C GLY A 65 13.10 18.15 -20.16
N ASN A 66 12.09 19.03 -20.10
CA ASN A 66 11.62 19.82 -21.24
C ASN A 66 12.12 21.29 -21.19
N THR A 67 13.16 21.59 -20.41
CA THR A 67 13.75 22.96 -20.29
C THR A 67 15.09 23.11 -21.04
N ASP A 68 15.49 22.10 -21.83
CA ASP A 68 16.65 22.19 -22.72
C ASP A 68 16.22 22.23 -24.21
N GLU A 69 15.26 23.10 -24.57
CA GLU A 69 15.13 23.71 -25.92
C GLU A 69 14.62 25.16 -25.83
#